data_AF-A0A959GXP0-F1
#
_entry.id   AF-A0A959GXP0-F1
#
_cell.length_a   1.000
_cell.length_b   1.000
_cell.length_c   1.000
_cell.angle_alpha   90.00
_cell.angle_beta   90.00
_cell.angle_gamma   90.00
#
_symmetry.space_group_name_H-M   'P 1'
#
loop_
_entity.id
_entity.type
_entity.pdbx_description
1 polymer ?
#
loop_
_entity_poly.entity_id
_entity_poly.type
_entity_poly.pdbx_seq_one_letter_code
_entity_poly.pdbx_strand_id
1 'polypeptide(L)' 'DVGGDDYITKPIKPRVLISRINALLRRSSRLADDDREAIEVHDLVIDKQKVLVFRGEQTIELP' A
#
# COMPACT_ATOMS: atom_id res chain seq x y z
N ASP A 1 -12.82 -9.02 23.31
CA ASP A 1 -13.85 -8.78 22.30
C ASP A 1 -13.24 -8.28 21.01
N VAL A 2 -13.26 -9.11 19.97
CA VAL A 2 -12.86 -8.70 18.61
C VAL A 2 -14.16 -8.42 17.87
N GLY A 3 -14.59 -7.15 17.86
CA GLY A 3 -15.67 -6.71 16.98
C GLY A 3 -15.18 -6.78 15.54
N GLY A 4 -16.03 -7.21 14.61
CA GLY A 4 -15.68 -7.17 13.19
C GLY A 4 -15.42 -5.73 12.74
N ASP A 5 -14.33 -5.51 12.00
CA ASP A 5 -13.90 -4.17 11.54
C ASP A 5 -14.94 -3.44 10.68
N ASP A 6 -15.82 -4.20 10.03
CA ASP A 6 -16.83 -3.68 9.12
C ASP A 6 -18.07 -4.58 9.16
N TYR A 7 -19.26 -3.99 9.24
CA TYR A 7 -20.53 -4.72 9.18
C TYR A 7 -21.40 -4.22 8.03
N ILE A 8 -22.24 -5.11 7.50
CA ILE A 8 -23.21 -4.78 6.45
C ILE A 8 -24.57 -5.36 6.81
N THR A 9 -25.61 -4.56 6.65
CA THR A 9 -27.00 -5.00 6.85
C THR A 9 -27.50 -5.77 5.63
N LYS A 10 -28.33 -6.80 5.86
CA LYS A 10 -29.06 -7.51 4.79
C LYS A 10 -30.35 -6.74 4.44
N PRO A 11 -30.88 -6.81 3.20
CA PRO A 11 -30.37 -7.49 2.00
C PRO A 11 -29.35 -6.63 1.22
N ILE A 12 -28.26 -7.25 0.77
CA ILE A 12 -27.18 -6.61 0.01
C ILE A 12 -27.13 -7.18 -1.41
N LYS A 13 -26.85 -6.35 -2.41
CA LYS A 13 -26.60 -6.82 -3.78
C LYS A 13 -25.22 -7.50 -3.84
N PRO A 14 -25.09 -8.74 -4.34
CA PRO A 14 -23.80 -9.45 -4.38
C PRO A 14 -22.67 -8.66 -5.04
N ARG A 15 -22.96 -7.92 -6.13
CA ARG A 15 -21.97 -7.06 -6.81
C ARG A 15 -21.41 -5.96 -5.91
N VAL A 16 -22.23 -5.38 -5.04
CA VAL A 16 -21.81 -4.31 -4.12
C VAL A 16 -20.94 -4.88 -3.02
N LEU A 17 -21.27 -6.08 -2.52
CA LEU A 17 -20.46 -6.79 -1.52
C LEU A 17 -19.06 -7.09 -2.06
N ILE A 18 -18.96 -7.66 -3.27
CA ILE A 18 -17.67 -7.99 -3.91
C ILE A 18 -16.84 -6.71 -4.11
N SER A 19 -17.46 -5.62 -4.56
CA SER A 19 -16.77 -4.33 -4.71
C SER A 19 -16.17 -3.81 -3.41
N ARG A 20 -16.94 -3.91 -2.30
CA ARG A 20 -16.48 -3.52 -0.96
C ARG A 20 -15.33 -4.40 -0.47
N ILE A 21 -15.43 -5.72 -0.62
CA ILE A 21 -14.34 -6.66 -0.26
C ILE A 21 -13.07 -6.30 -1.02
N ASN A 22 -13.16 -6.09 -2.34
CA ASN A 22 -12.00 -5.73 -3.15
C ASN A 22 -11.39 -4.38 -2.74
N ALA A 23 -12.22 -3.41 -2.32
CA ALA A 23 -11.75 -2.13 -1.81
C ALA A 23 -11.02 -2.25 -0.47
N LEU A 24 -11.51 -3.11 0.43
CA LEU A 24 -10.86 -3.41 1.71
C LEU A 24 -9.49 -4.07 1.50
N LEU A 25 -9.42 -5.08 0.62
CA LEU A 25 -8.16 -5.76 0.30
C LEU A 25 -7.13 -4.81 -0.32
N ARG A 26 -7.54 -3.96 -1.27
CA ARG A 26 -6.65 -2.93 -1.86
C ARG A 26 -6.15 -1.88 -0.85
N ARG A 27 -6.90 -1.63 0.23
CA ARG A 27 -6.45 -0.73 1.30
C ARG A 27 -5.39 -1.42 2.15
N SER A 28 -5.62 -2.68 2.52
CA SER A 28 -4.65 -3.48 3.27
C SER A 28 -3.33 -3.64 2.53
N SER A 29 -3.37 -3.88 1.22
CA SER A 29 -2.14 -4.00 0.42
C SER A 29 -1.38 -2.68 0.31
N ARG A 30 -2.08 -1.56 0.20
CA ARG A 30 -1.46 -0.23 0.16
C ARG A 30 -0.80 0.15 1.48
N LEU A 31 -1.41 -0.19 2.61
CA LEU A 31 -0.77 0.01 3.93
C LEU A 31 0.52 -0.81 4.03
N ALA A 32 0.54 -2.05 3.54
CA ALA A 32 1.75 -2.87 3.50
C ALA A 32 2.81 -2.34 2.51
N ASP A 33 2.41 -1.66 1.43
CA ASP A 33 3.34 -1.05 0.47
C ASP A 33 3.83 0.34 0.91
N ASP A 34 3.08 1.08 1.73
CA ASP A 34 3.54 2.33 2.35
C ASP A 34 4.56 2.08 3.47
N ASP A 35 4.51 0.91 4.12
CA ASP A 35 5.55 0.44 5.05
C ASP A 35 6.85 0.02 4.34
N ARG A 36 6.86 -0.06 2.99
CA ARG A 36 8.13 -0.22 2.26
C ARG A 36 8.88 1.11 2.29
N GLU A 37 9.82 1.19 3.24
CA GLU A 37 10.70 2.36 3.42
C GLU A 37 11.52 2.67 2.16
N ALA A 38 11.82 1.64 1.35
CA ALA A 38 12.56 1.77 0.10
C ALA A 38 11.78 1.21 -1.10
N ILE A 39 11.78 1.94 -2.22
CA ILE A 39 11.38 1.43 -3.54
C ILE A 39 12.65 0.98 -4.27
N GLU A 40 12.73 -0.30 -4.63
CA GLU A 40 13.84 -0.84 -5.42
C GLU A 40 13.37 -1.19 -6.84
N VAL A 41 14.07 -0.66 -7.85
CA VAL A 41 13.83 -0.94 -9.27
C VAL A 41 15.17 -1.12 -9.97
N HIS A 42 15.54 -2.37 -10.29
CA HIS A 42 16.86 -2.70 -10.85
C HIS A 42 18.00 -2.17 -9.95
N ASP A 43 18.79 -1.22 -10.44
CA ASP A 43 19.89 -0.58 -9.74
C ASP A 43 19.45 0.71 -9.01
N LEU A 44 18.18 1.10 -9.10
CA LEU A 44 17.62 2.28 -8.46
C LEU A 44 17.00 1.93 -7.10
N VAL A 45 17.42 2.60 -6.04
CA VAL A 45 16.85 2.50 -4.69
C VAL A 45 16.39 3.88 -4.25
N ILE A 46 15.12 4.01 -3.86
CA ILE A 46 14.54 5.26 -3.35
C ILE A 46 14.12 5.04 -1.91
N ASP A 47 14.86 5.62 -0.97
CA ASP A 47 14.49 5.68 0.45
C ASP A 47 13.53 6.86 0.66
N LYS A 48 12.25 6.55 0.89
CA LYS A 48 11.20 7.56 1.06
C LYS A 48 11.31 8.32 2.38
N GLN A 49 11.93 7.73 3.42
CA GLN A 49 12.06 8.38 4.72
C GLN A 49 13.21 9.39 4.71
N LYS A 50 14.34 9.01 4.10
CA LYS A 50 15.53 9.88 4.02
C LYS A 50 15.50 10.83 2.84
N VAL A 51 14.54 10.67 1.92
CA VAL A 51 14.48 11.40 0.65
C VAL A 51 15.79 11.23 -0.12
N LEU A 52 16.32 10.00 -0.10
CA LEU A 52 17.57 9.65 -0.76
C LEU A 52 17.28 8.73 -1.94
N VAL A 53 17.94 9.00 -3.06
CA VAL A 53 17.90 8.15 -4.24
C VAL A 53 19.31 7.64 -4.49
N PHE A 54 19.43 6.33 -4.75
CA PHE A 54 20.67 5.68 -5.11
C PHE A 54 20.51 5.02 -6.47
N ARG A 55 21.55 5.10 -7.31
CA ARG A 55 21.68 4.29 -8.52
C ARG A 55 23.00 3.54 -8.45
N GLY A 56 22.94 2.24 -8.15
CA GLY A 56 24.12 1.45 -7.76
C GLY A 56 24.77 2.03 -6.50
N GLU A 57 26.04 2.43 -6.60
CA GLU A 57 26.79 3.05 -5.49
C GLU A 57 26.72 4.59 -5.49
N GLN A 58 26.03 5.22 -6.45
CA GLN A 58 25.93 6.67 -6.56
C GLN A 58 24.66 7.21 -5.91
N THR A 59 24.80 8.18 -5.00
CA THR A 59 23.69 8.98 -4.48
C THR A 59 23.26 10.03 -5.51
N ILE A 60 21.96 10.16 -5.75
CA ILE A 60 21.33 11.15 -6.60
C ILE A 60 20.61 12.15 -5.70
N GLU A 61 21.00 13.43 -5.79
CA GLU A 61 20.26 14.54 -5.17
C GLU A 61 19.08 14.93 -6.07
N LEU A 62 17.90 15.03 -5.48
CA LEU A 62 16.72 15.58 -6.15
C LEU A 62 16.62 17.09 -5.87
N PRO A 63 16.30 17.92 -6.87
CA PRO A 63 16.14 19.37 -6.70
C PRO A 63 14.89 19.76 -5.88
#